data_AF-A0A9P0GWI1-F1
#
_entry.id   AF-A0A9P0GWI1-F1
#
_cell.length_a   1.000
_cell.length_b   1.000
_cell.length_c   1.000
_cell.angle_alpha   90.00
_cell.angle_beta   90.00
_cell.angle_gamma   90.00
#
_symmetry.space_group_name_H-M   'P 1'
#
loop_
_entity.id
_entity.type
_entity.pdbx_description
1 polymer ?
#
loop_
_entity_poly.entity_id
_entity_poly.type
_entity_poly.pdbx_seq_one_letter_code
_entity_poly.pdbx_strand_id
1 'polypeptide(L)'
;MSRKNRSTKLGRVLKKRKREESTSEAKPEGEEGTAPPASRTSDEPLPKKVKWINRQRVLVFGAAGITQRDRHLMNDLKRIMPHSKNENKISRREHLAVINELCEVKNCCKALFLEARKKLDLYMWLSNVPHGPSAKFLVESTFTMGELRLTGNCLKGSRPVLSFDENFDSQPHYALLKEVLTQIFGVPNHHPKSQPFVDRIITFSILDNRIWFRHYQILQEDGALAEIGPRFVLNPIKIFSGSFTGATLWENPHYITPSAYRQQLKAVAGTKYLNRQQQKIKYMATAPEVTYKSLPEDEVFEGETLTKAAELTGMEIETEGMQQKKQFTFKKKKRAGKKFTKKPKAIPT
;
A
#
# COMPACT_ATOMS: atom_id res chain seq x y z
N MET A 1 70.24 28.93 6.62
CA MET A 1 68.83 29.35 6.75
C MET A 1 67.93 28.25 6.20
N SER A 2 67.18 27.53 7.06
CA SER A 2 66.22 26.51 6.62
C SER A 2 64.80 26.97 6.97
N ARG A 3 63.96 27.19 5.95
CA ARG A 3 62.55 27.58 6.13
C ARG A 3 61.65 26.34 6.01
N LYS A 4 61.26 25.89 7.21
CA LYS A 4 60.22 24.94 7.60
C LYS A 4 58.97 24.89 6.71
N ASN A 5 58.62 23.66 6.32
CA ASN A 5 57.31 23.01 6.40
C ASN A 5 56.07 23.91 6.60
N ARG A 6 55.34 24.18 5.51
CA ARG A 6 53.91 24.55 5.57
C ARG A 6 53.05 23.30 5.40
N SER A 7 52.43 22.86 6.49
CA SER A 7 51.43 21.78 6.46
C SER A 7 50.20 22.19 5.64
N THR A 8 49.77 21.32 4.73
CA THR A 8 48.59 21.53 3.89
C THR A 8 47.29 21.43 4.69
N LYS A 9 46.23 22.11 4.22
CA LYS A 9 44.90 22.18 4.86
C LYS A 9 44.30 20.79 5.12
N LEU A 10 44.58 19.81 4.26
CA LEU A 10 44.16 18.41 4.40
C LEU A 10 44.83 17.71 5.60
N GLY A 11 46.13 17.96 5.83
CA GLY A 11 46.86 17.37 6.94
C GLY A 11 46.36 17.83 8.32
N ARG A 12 45.84 19.06 8.42
CA ARG A 12 45.18 19.55 9.64
C ARG A 12 43.82 18.91 9.88
N VAL A 13 43.05 18.63 8.84
CA VAL A 13 41.72 17.98 8.95
C VAL A 13 41.86 16.52 9.38
N LEU A 14 42.83 15.79 8.83
CA LEU A 14 43.13 14.41 9.25
C LEU A 14 43.62 14.33 10.70
N LYS A 15 44.47 15.28 11.12
CA LYS A 15 44.97 15.34 12.50
C LYS A 15 43.90 15.78 13.51
N LYS A 16 42.90 16.55 13.07
CA LYS A 16 41.73 16.95 13.89
C LYS A 16 40.75 15.77 14.05
N ARG A 17 40.46 15.01 12.98
CA ARG A 17 39.65 13.78 13.06
C ARG A 17 40.29 12.71 13.95
N LYS A 18 41.61 12.51 13.84
CA LYS A 18 42.33 11.54 14.69
C LYS A 18 42.41 11.96 16.17
N ARG A 19 42.22 13.25 16.47
CA ARG A 19 42.18 13.78 17.85
C ARG A 19 40.77 13.80 18.43
N GLU A 20 39.73 13.88 17.60
CA GLU A 20 38.32 13.81 18.02
C GLU A 20 37.84 12.36 18.24
N GLU A 21 38.37 11.38 17.49
CA GLU A 21 38.14 9.95 17.78
C GLU A 21 38.78 9.48 19.10
N SER A 22 39.77 10.21 19.63
CA SER A 22 40.41 9.88 20.92
C SER A 22 39.78 10.53 22.15
N THR A 23 38.72 11.36 22.02
CA THR A 23 38.13 12.12 23.15
C THR A 23 36.61 12.03 23.27
N SER A 24 35.98 10.92 22.85
CA SER A 24 34.54 10.71 23.13
C SER A 24 34.18 9.25 23.44
N GLU A 25 34.73 8.73 24.52
CA GLU A 25 34.05 7.74 25.36
C GLU A 25 34.27 8.11 26.84
N ALA A 26 33.52 9.11 27.30
CA ALA A 26 33.32 9.32 28.73
C ALA A 26 32.35 8.23 29.21
N LYS A 27 32.90 7.19 29.84
CA LYS A 27 32.16 6.34 30.78
C LYS A 27 31.81 7.19 32.01
N PRO A 28 30.68 6.94 32.69
CA PRO A 28 30.40 7.59 33.97
C PRO A 28 31.49 7.23 34.97
N GLU A 29 32.07 8.25 35.60
CA GLU A 29 33.02 8.11 36.70
C GLU A 29 32.29 7.52 37.91
N GLY A 30 32.79 6.38 38.36
CA GLY A 30 32.26 5.59 39.46
C GLY A 30 32.88 4.19 39.44
N GLU A 31 34.18 4.13 39.75
CA GLU A 31 34.96 3.00 40.32
C GLU A 31 36.43 3.12 39.87
N GLU A 32 37.21 3.87 40.66
CA GLU A 32 38.67 3.76 40.64
C GLU A 32 39.09 2.41 41.24
N GLY A 33 39.83 1.61 40.48
CA GLY A 33 41.05 0.98 40.97
C GLY A 33 40.97 -0.05 42.10
N THR A 34 39.93 -0.87 42.22
CA THR A 34 40.07 -2.14 42.96
C THR A 34 40.64 -3.20 42.03
N ALA A 35 41.87 -3.65 42.30
CA ALA A 35 42.41 -4.85 41.67
C ALA A 35 41.41 -6.01 41.86
N PRO A 36 41.21 -6.90 40.85
CA PRO A 36 40.38 -8.08 41.05
C PRO A 36 40.92 -8.85 42.26
N PRO A 37 40.04 -9.40 43.12
CA PRO A 37 40.48 -10.10 44.33
C PRO A 37 41.49 -11.20 43.98
N ALA A 38 42.57 -11.27 44.75
CA ALA A 38 43.71 -12.16 44.51
C ALA A 38 43.34 -13.66 44.58
N SER A 39 42.21 -13.99 45.20
CA SER A 39 41.59 -15.30 45.11
C SER A 39 40.11 -15.15 44.79
N ARG A 40 39.67 -15.81 43.71
CA ARG A 40 38.26 -16.05 43.46
C ARG A 40 37.92 -17.34 44.19
N THR A 41 36.92 -17.31 45.06
CA THR A 41 36.28 -18.52 45.58
C THR A 41 35.83 -19.34 44.37
N SER A 42 36.38 -20.55 44.24
CA SER A 42 36.20 -21.41 43.05
C SER A 42 34.75 -21.84 42.83
N ASP A 43 33.89 -21.66 43.83
CA ASP A 43 32.47 -21.97 43.83
C ASP A 43 31.57 -20.87 43.27
N GLU A 44 32.08 -19.67 42.95
CA GLU A 44 31.27 -18.66 42.27
C GLU A 44 31.14 -18.99 40.78
N PRO A 45 29.92 -19.28 40.27
CA PRO A 45 29.75 -19.59 38.87
C PRO A 45 30.12 -18.35 38.03
N LEU A 46 31.11 -18.52 37.14
CA LEU A 46 31.51 -17.48 36.20
C LEU A 46 30.27 -16.92 35.48
N PRO A 47 30.08 -15.59 35.42
CA PRO A 47 28.95 -15.00 34.72
C PRO A 47 29.02 -15.44 33.25
N LYS A 48 28.07 -16.29 32.84
CA LYS A 48 27.99 -16.79 31.46
C LYS A 48 27.82 -15.58 30.55
N LYS A 49 28.80 -15.32 29.67
CA LYS A 49 28.65 -14.33 28.61
C LYS A 49 27.38 -14.67 27.85
N VAL A 50 26.40 -13.78 27.92
CA VAL A 50 25.11 -14.02 27.30
C VAL A 50 25.33 -14.13 25.79
N LYS A 51 25.19 -15.35 25.27
CA LYS A 51 25.49 -15.64 23.86
C LYS A 51 24.35 -15.11 23.01
N TRP A 52 24.63 -14.10 22.20
CA TRP A 52 23.79 -13.73 21.06
C TRP A 52 23.87 -14.84 20.00
N ILE A 53 23.00 -15.85 20.14
CA ILE A 53 22.96 -17.06 19.30
C ILE A 53 22.42 -16.73 17.90
N ASN A 54 21.28 -16.05 17.82
CA ASN A 54 20.62 -15.73 16.56
C ASN A 54 21.07 -14.38 15.99
N ARG A 55 22.13 -14.37 15.17
CA ARG A 55 22.69 -13.12 14.59
C ARG A 55 21.95 -12.63 13.34
N GLN A 56 20.64 -12.53 13.42
CA GLN A 56 19.83 -12.00 12.32
C GLN A 56 20.01 -10.50 12.13
N ARG A 57 20.13 -10.08 10.87
CA ARG A 57 20.20 -8.69 10.42
C ARG A 57 19.35 -8.54 9.16
N VAL A 58 18.50 -7.52 9.14
CA VAL A 58 17.57 -7.25 8.04
C VAL A 58 18.02 -6.01 7.29
N LEU A 59 18.22 -6.10 5.99
CA LEU A 59 18.45 -4.95 5.14
C LEU A 59 17.09 -4.32 4.77
N VAL A 60 16.86 -3.05 5.11
CA VAL A 60 15.60 -2.35 4.80
C VAL A 60 15.88 -1.16 3.90
N PHE A 61 15.39 -1.23 2.66
CA PHE A 61 15.56 -0.15 1.68
C PHE A 61 14.47 -0.21 0.60
N GLY A 62 14.51 0.74 -0.32
CA GLY A 62 13.50 0.82 -1.39
C GLY A 62 14.09 1.30 -2.70
N ALA A 63 13.30 1.16 -3.76
CA ALA A 63 13.62 1.62 -5.09
C ALA A 63 13.58 3.16 -5.19
N ALA A 64 14.29 3.69 -6.18
CA ALA A 64 14.17 5.09 -6.55
C ALA A 64 12.71 5.45 -6.89
N GLY A 65 12.25 6.60 -6.39
CA GLY A 65 10.92 7.14 -6.65
C GLY A 65 9.76 6.48 -5.90
N ILE A 66 10.02 5.93 -4.71
CA ILE A 66 9.03 5.71 -3.67
C ILE A 66 8.34 7.03 -3.25
N THR A 67 7.05 6.97 -2.89
CA THR A 67 6.29 8.16 -2.51
C THR A 67 6.71 8.68 -1.13
N GLN A 68 6.19 9.84 -0.71
CA GLN A 68 6.45 10.35 0.64
C GLN A 68 5.90 9.41 1.71
N ARG A 69 4.68 8.90 1.53
CA ARG A 69 4.06 7.95 2.47
C ARG A 69 4.89 6.68 2.62
N ASP A 70 5.33 6.10 1.50
CA ASP A 70 6.15 4.89 1.52
C ASP A 70 7.51 5.11 2.21
N ARG A 71 8.07 6.32 2.11
CA ARG A 71 9.30 6.69 2.85
C ARG A 71 9.06 6.70 4.36
N HIS A 72 7.92 7.22 4.81
CA HIS A 72 7.55 7.19 6.22
C HIS A 72 7.33 5.75 6.69
N LEU A 73 6.60 4.93 5.92
CA LEU A 73 6.45 3.49 6.21
C LEU A 73 7.80 2.76 6.32
N MET A 74 8.71 2.99 5.37
CA MET A 74 10.06 2.42 5.41
C MET A 74 10.83 2.82 6.67
N ASN A 75 10.68 4.07 7.10
CA ASN A 75 11.33 4.57 8.31
C ASN A 75 10.67 4.01 9.58
N ASP A 76 9.35 3.83 9.58
CA ASP A 76 8.61 3.21 10.67
C ASP A 76 9.04 1.75 10.85
N LEU A 77 9.16 0.98 9.76
CA LEU A 77 9.69 -0.39 9.79
C LEU A 77 11.12 -0.47 10.36
N LYS A 78 11.98 0.51 10.03
CA LYS A 78 13.34 0.61 10.61
C LYS A 78 13.32 0.94 12.10
N ARG A 79 12.33 1.69 12.56
CA ARG A 79 12.17 2.04 13.99
C ARG A 79 11.68 0.83 14.80
N ILE A 80 10.78 0.03 14.23
CA ILE A 80 10.27 -1.20 14.85
C ILE A 80 11.40 -2.24 14.98
N MET A 81 12.24 -2.42 13.95
CA MET A 81 13.28 -3.45 13.94
C MET A 81 14.68 -2.89 14.30
N PRO A 82 15.20 -3.13 15.53
CA PRO A 82 16.53 -2.65 15.95
C PRO A 82 17.70 -3.32 15.20
N HIS A 83 17.49 -4.53 14.68
CA HIS A 83 18.43 -5.28 13.84
C HIS A 83 18.36 -4.90 12.36
N SER A 84 17.59 -3.85 12.01
CA SER A 84 17.54 -3.32 10.65
C SER A 84 18.79 -2.50 10.31
N LYS A 85 19.28 -2.67 9.08
CA LYS A 85 20.30 -1.83 8.48
C LYS A 85 19.70 -1.00 7.35
N ASN A 86 20.11 0.26 7.28
CA ASN A 86 19.72 1.17 6.21
C ASN A 86 20.64 1.02 5.00
N GLU A 87 20.09 1.10 3.80
CA GLU A 87 20.83 1.19 2.53
C GLU A 87 20.32 2.37 1.70
N ASN A 88 21.17 2.83 0.79
CA ASN A 88 20.77 3.76 -0.25
C ASN A 88 19.70 3.14 -1.16
N LYS A 89 18.95 3.99 -1.85
CA LYS A 89 17.89 3.51 -2.75
C LYS A 89 18.51 2.99 -4.04
N ILE A 90 18.08 1.80 -4.45
CA ILE A 90 18.52 1.19 -5.70
C ILE A 90 17.82 1.85 -6.90
N SER A 91 18.52 1.95 -8.03
CA SER A 91 17.91 2.41 -9.28
C SER A 91 16.92 1.38 -9.81
N ARG A 92 15.83 1.83 -10.45
CA ARG A 92 14.81 0.92 -11.01
C ARG A 92 15.29 0.09 -12.20
N ARG A 93 16.42 0.47 -12.80
CA ARG A 93 16.99 -0.18 -13.99
C ARG A 93 17.87 -1.37 -13.63
N GLU A 94 18.32 -1.44 -12.38
CA GLU A 94 19.21 -2.48 -11.91
C GLU A 94 18.46 -3.80 -11.70
N HIS A 95 19.17 -4.92 -11.88
CA HIS A 95 18.62 -6.23 -11.67
C HIS A 95 18.47 -6.53 -10.17
N LEU A 96 17.40 -7.24 -9.77
CA LEU A 96 17.14 -7.52 -8.36
C LEU A 96 18.19 -8.42 -7.69
N ALA A 97 19.00 -9.15 -8.48
CA ALA A 97 20.12 -9.95 -7.95
C ALA A 97 21.18 -9.10 -7.24
N VAL A 98 21.34 -7.82 -7.61
CA VAL A 98 22.27 -6.88 -6.96
C VAL A 98 21.96 -6.73 -5.46
N ILE A 99 20.71 -6.98 -5.05
CA ILE A 99 20.31 -6.92 -3.65
C ILE A 99 21.03 -7.99 -2.81
N ASN A 100 21.35 -9.15 -3.39
CA ASN A 100 22.07 -10.21 -2.70
C ASN A 100 23.51 -9.77 -2.39
N GLU A 101 24.18 -9.13 -3.34
CA GLU A 101 25.54 -8.57 -3.16
C GLU A 101 25.54 -7.47 -2.09
N LEU A 102 24.54 -6.57 -2.11
CA LEU A 102 24.40 -5.53 -1.07
C LEU A 102 24.22 -6.13 0.32
N CYS A 103 23.46 -7.21 0.42
CA CYS A 103 23.27 -7.94 1.68
C CYS A 103 24.56 -8.61 2.14
N GLU A 104 25.38 -9.15 1.24
CA GLU A 104 26.68 -9.75 1.56
C GLU A 104 27.66 -8.69 2.09
N VAL A 105 27.80 -7.56 1.39
CA VAL A 105 28.65 -6.42 1.82
C VAL A 105 28.25 -5.91 3.20
N LYS A 106 26.95 -5.84 3.49
CA LYS A 106 26.44 -5.42 4.80
C LYS A 106 26.29 -6.55 5.81
N ASN A 107 26.61 -7.80 5.45
CA ASN A 107 26.41 -8.98 6.28
C ASN A 107 24.99 -9.00 6.88
N CYS A 108 23.99 -8.95 6.00
CA CYS A 108 22.57 -9.08 6.28
C CYS A 108 22.08 -10.44 5.80
N CYS A 109 21.38 -11.17 6.65
CA CYS A 109 20.81 -12.48 6.28
C CYS A 109 19.43 -12.36 5.65
N LYS A 110 18.73 -11.24 5.85
CA LYS A 110 17.37 -11.01 5.36
C LYS A 110 17.29 -9.66 4.65
N ALA A 111 16.38 -9.55 3.69
CA ALA A 111 16.11 -8.31 2.98
C ALA A 111 14.62 -7.98 2.94
N LEU A 112 14.31 -6.71 3.19
CA LEU A 112 13.03 -6.08 2.97
C LEU A 112 13.21 -4.96 1.95
N PHE A 113 12.68 -5.17 0.75
CA PHE A 113 12.83 -4.25 -0.37
C PHE A 113 11.48 -3.69 -0.81
N LEU A 114 11.37 -2.36 -0.88
CA LEU A 114 10.15 -1.65 -1.29
C LEU A 114 10.27 -1.15 -2.74
N GLU A 115 9.46 -1.69 -3.64
CA GLU A 115 9.40 -1.28 -5.05
C GLU A 115 8.14 -0.46 -5.31
N ALA A 116 8.30 0.82 -5.64
CA ALA A 116 7.17 1.67 -6.05
C ALA A 116 7.03 1.71 -7.58
N ARG A 117 5.83 1.43 -8.09
CA ARG A 117 5.47 1.51 -9.51
C ARG A 117 4.51 2.66 -9.74
N LYS A 118 4.77 3.42 -10.82
CA LYS A 118 3.95 4.58 -11.24
C LYS A 118 3.71 5.63 -10.12
N LYS A 119 4.52 5.63 -9.04
CA LYS A 119 4.33 6.45 -7.83
C LYS A 119 2.94 6.28 -7.18
N LEU A 120 2.29 5.14 -7.41
CA LEU A 120 0.94 4.85 -6.93
C LEU A 120 0.88 3.50 -6.22
N ASP A 121 1.47 2.48 -6.84
CA ASP A 121 1.41 1.12 -6.33
C ASP A 121 2.72 0.78 -5.60
N LEU A 122 2.61 0.21 -4.41
CA LEU A 122 3.75 -0.21 -3.60
C LEU A 122 3.81 -1.73 -3.55
N TYR A 123 4.96 -2.28 -3.91
CA TYR A 123 5.27 -3.70 -3.77
C TYR A 123 6.33 -3.87 -2.68
N MET A 124 6.19 -4.91 -1.88
CA MET A 124 7.15 -5.28 -0.86
C MET A 124 7.70 -6.66 -1.19
N TRP A 125 9.02 -6.78 -1.17
CA TRP A 125 9.73 -8.03 -1.29
C TRP A 125 10.33 -8.39 0.05
N LEU A 126 10.08 -9.62 0.50
CA LEU A 126 10.70 -10.21 1.67
C LEU A 126 11.56 -11.37 1.19
N SER A 127 12.82 -11.41 1.58
CA SER A 127 13.73 -12.48 1.13
C SER A 127 14.67 -12.93 2.24
N ASN A 128 14.97 -14.22 2.22
CA ASN A 128 16.11 -14.79 2.91
C ASN A 128 17.32 -14.88 1.96
N VAL A 129 18.42 -14.24 2.34
CA VAL A 129 19.61 -14.09 1.49
C VAL A 129 20.71 -15.03 2.01
N PRO A 130 21.46 -15.75 1.15
CA PRO A 130 21.46 -15.71 -0.32
C PRO A 130 20.56 -16.75 -1.01
N HIS A 131 20.16 -17.81 -0.31
CA HIS A 131 19.56 -18.98 -0.95
C HIS A 131 18.05 -18.86 -1.24
N GLY A 132 17.34 -17.88 -0.68
CA GLY A 132 15.88 -17.81 -0.71
C GLY A 132 15.23 -18.46 0.53
N PRO A 133 13.89 -18.51 0.62
CA PRO A 133 12.91 -18.10 -0.40
C PRO A 133 12.70 -16.58 -0.45
N SER A 134 12.05 -16.10 -1.50
CA SER A 134 11.57 -14.72 -1.59
C SER A 134 10.08 -14.64 -1.88
N ALA A 135 9.40 -13.70 -1.24
CA ALA A 135 7.97 -13.48 -1.38
C ALA A 135 7.69 -12.05 -1.81
N LYS A 136 6.86 -11.89 -2.84
CA LYS A 136 6.42 -10.60 -3.35
C LYS A 136 4.99 -10.32 -2.92
N PHE A 137 4.77 -9.14 -2.38
CA PHE A 137 3.47 -8.65 -1.92
C PHE A 137 3.12 -7.35 -2.62
N LEU A 138 1.83 -7.15 -2.87
CA LEU A 138 1.27 -5.82 -3.07
C LEU A 138 0.90 -5.26 -1.70
N VAL A 139 1.39 -4.07 -1.37
CA VAL A 139 1.05 -3.40 -0.13
C VAL A 139 -0.16 -2.52 -0.39
N GLU A 140 -1.25 -2.81 0.32
CA GLU A 140 -2.51 -2.09 0.26
C GLU A 140 -2.79 -1.39 1.60
N SER A 141 -3.64 -0.38 1.57
CA SER A 141 -4.12 0.33 2.78
C SER A 141 -3.00 0.73 3.74
N THR A 142 -1.94 1.34 3.20
CA THR A 142 -0.80 1.81 3.99
C THR A 142 -1.17 3.05 4.77
N PHE A 143 -1.04 2.99 6.09
CA PHE A 143 -1.11 4.14 6.97
C PHE A 143 0.09 4.16 7.90
N THR A 144 0.78 5.29 7.92
CA THR A 144 2.03 5.45 8.66
C THR A 144 1.78 5.86 10.11
N MET A 145 2.76 5.67 11.00
CA MET A 145 2.62 6.05 12.42
C MET A 145 2.28 7.55 12.57
N GLY A 146 2.81 8.40 11.69
CA GLY A 146 2.58 9.85 11.76
C GLY A 146 1.22 10.32 11.23
N GLU A 147 0.53 9.51 10.42
CA GLU A 147 -0.80 9.84 9.91
C GLU A 147 -1.90 9.40 10.90
N LEU A 148 -1.63 8.37 11.70
CA LEU A 148 -2.57 7.83 12.65
C LEU A 148 -2.54 8.60 13.97
N ARG A 149 -3.70 9.10 14.40
CA ARG A 149 -3.89 9.69 15.74
C ARG A 149 -4.16 8.59 16.76
N LEU A 150 -3.24 7.64 16.85
CA LEU A 150 -3.29 6.55 17.82
C LEU A 150 -2.59 6.96 19.13
N THR A 151 -3.02 6.36 20.23
CA THR A 151 -2.57 6.69 21.58
C THR A 151 -1.41 5.83 22.07
N GLY A 152 -1.13 4.70 21.41
CA GLY A 152 -0.08 3.77 21.82
C GLY A 152 1.32 4.29 21.51
N ASN A 153 2.27 3.96 22.38
CA ASN A 153 3.70 4.17 22.21
C ASN A 153 4.47 2.88 22.54
N CYS A 154 5.72 2.74 22.12
CA CYS A 154 6.54 1.61 22.61
C CYS A 154 8.02 1.97 22.70
N LEU A 155 8.74 1.25 23.55
CA LEU A 155 10.19 1.35 23.63
C LEU A 155 10.84 1.01 22.28
N LYS A 156 11.72 1.89 21.81
CA LYS A 156 12.49 1.66 20.60
C LYS A 156 13.47 0.51 20.82
N GLY A 157 13.34 -0.55 20.03
CA GLY A 157 14.19 -1.73 20.14
C GLY A 157 13.74 -2.75 21.20
N SER A 158 12.57 -2.61 21.81
CA SER A 158 11.98 -3.71 22.59
C SER A 158 11.73 -4.93 21.71
N ARG A 159 11.72 -6.11 22.32
CA ARG A 159 11.45 -7.34 21.58
C ARG A 159 9.93 -7.49 21.40
N PRO A 160 9.41 -7.54 20.16
CA PRO A 160 7.98 -7.71 19.96
C PRO A 160 7.57 -9.17 20.22
N VAL A 161 6.38 -9.36 20.77
CA VAL A 161 5.66 -10.63 20.64
C VAL A 161 5.05 -10.67 19.24
N LEU A 162 5.27 -11.77 18.51
CA LEU A 162 4.63 -11.99 17.22
C LEU A 162 3.41 -12.87 17.44
N SER A 163 2.24 -12.35 17.11
CA SER A 163 0.99 -13.09 17.11
C SER A 163 0.59 -13.41 15.67
N PHE A 164 0.35 -14.68 15.40
CA PHE A 164 -0.11 -15.17 14.10
C PHE A 164 -1.48 -15.81 14.29
N ASP A 165 -2.36 -15.53 13.35
CA ASP A 165 -3.64 -16.20 13.20
C ASP A 165 -3.47 -17.70 12.88
N GLU A 166 -4.42 -18.53 13.31
CA GLU A 166 -4.42 -19.98 13.11
C GLU A 166 -4.47 -20.34 11.62
N ASN A 167 -5.09 -19.46 10.83
CA ASN A 167 -5.18 -19.59 9.37
C ASN A 167 -3.80 -19.70 8.70
N PHE A 168 -2.71 -19.26 9.34
CA PHE A 168 -1.37 -19.42 8.77
C PHE A 168 -0.91 -20.87 8.68
N ASP A 169 -1.43 -21.76 9.53
CA ASP A 169 -1.04 -23.17 9.56
C ASP A 169 -1.91 -24.03 8.62
N SER A 170 -2.99 -23.44 8.05
CA SER A 170 -3.93 -24.14 7.17
C SER A 170 -3.35 -24.51 5.79
N GLN A 171 -2.53 -23.63 5.20
CA GLN A 171 -1.98 -23.82 3.85
C GLN A 171 -0.46 -23.71 3.86
N PRO A 172 0.26 -24.51 3.05
CA PRO A 172 1.72 -24.60 3.11
C PRO A 172 2.41 -23.29 2.72
N HIS A 173 1.82 -22.51 1.81
CA HIS A 173 2.37 -21.22 1.44
C HIS A 173 2.23 -20.21 2.58
N TYR A 174 1.15 -20.24 3.36
CA TYR A 174 1.03 -19.39 4.54
C TYR A 174 1.97 -19.81 5.66
N ALA A 175 2.18 -21.12 5.87
CA ALA A 175 3.17 -21.61 6.83
C ALA A 175 4.59 -21.13 6.48
N LEU A 176 4.96 -21.17 5.18
CA LEU A 176 6.23 -20.60 4.71
C LEU A 176 6.31 -19.09 4.96
N LEU A 177 5.22 -18.36 4.70
CA LEU A 177 5.17 -16.92 4.96
C LEU A 177 5.27 -16.59 6.46
N LYS A 178 4.65 -17.40 7.33
CA LYS A 178 4.75 -17.29 8.80
C LYS A 178 6.21 -17.41 9.24
N GLU A 179 6.95 -18.38 8.73
CA GLU A 179 8.39 -18.54 9.01
C GLU A 179 9.22 -17.35 8.52
N VAL A 180 9.01 -16.90 7.28
CA VAL A 180 9.73 -15.74 6.71
C VAL A 180 9.44 -14.46 7.52
N LEU A 181 8.18 -14.22 7.88
CA LEU A 181 7.77 -13.06 8.68
C LEU A 181 8.34 -13.13 10.11
N THR A 182 8.34 -14.31 10.72
CA THR A 182 8.92 -14.54 12.05
C THR A 182 10.40 -14.18 12.06
N GLN A 183 11.17 -14.60 11.06
CA GLN A 183 12.60 -14.30 10.98
C GLN A 183 12.93 -12.84 10.64
N ILE A 184 12.02 -12.12 9.97
CA ILE A 184 12.23 -10.72 9.61
C ILE A 184 11.84 -9.79 10.76
N PHE A 185 10.63 -9.94 11.29
CA PHE A 185 10.08 -9.07 12.33
C PHE A 185 10.50 -9.49 13.75
N GLY A 186 10.96 -10.73 13.93
CA GLY A 186 11.53 -11.21 15.18
C GLY A 186 12.84 -10.50 15.52
N VAL A 187 12.92 -9.96 16.73
CA VAL A 187 14.15 -9.33 17.24
C VAL A 187 14.96 -10.37 18.01
N PRO A 188 16.21 -10.66 17.59
CA PRO A 188 17.05 -11.61 18.31
C PRO A 188 17.25 -11.28 19.78
N ASN A 189 17.29 -12.32 20.61
CA ASN A 189 17.60 -12.15 22.02
C ASN A 189 19.05 -11.64 22.20
N HIS A 190 19.22 -10.64 23.06
CA HIS A 190 20.52 -9.99 23.34
C HIS A 190 21.19 -9.34 22.12
N HIS A 191 20.39 -8.84 21.18
CA HIS A 191 20.91 -7.94 20.15
C HIS A 191 21.49 -6.67 20.81
N PRO A 192 22.62 -6.11 20.34
CA PRO A 192 23.26 -4.96 21.00
C PRO A 192 22.37 -3.72 21.19
N LYS A 193 21.33 -3.59 20.35
CA LYS A 193 20.33 -2.50 20.42
C LYS A 193 18.97 -2.95 20.97
N SER A 194 18.81 -4.21 21.37
CA SER A 194 17.54 -4.67 21.94
C SER A 194 17.43 -4.29 23.40
N GLN A 195 16.27 -3.80 23.79
CA GLN A 195 15.91 -3.61 25.19
C GLN A 195 15.40 -4.93 25.79
N PRO A 196 15.58 -5.17 27.10
CA PRO A 196 15.17 -6.42 27.74
C PRO A 196 13.65 -6.57 27.86
N PHE A 197 12.92 -5.45 27.97
CA PHE A 197 11.47 -5.44 28.18
C PHE A 197 10.68 -5.77 26.91
N VAL A 198 9.53 -6.42 27.12
CA VAL A 198 8.54 -6.75 26.10
C VAL A 198 7.35 -5.82 26.30
N ASP A 199 7.18 -4.86 25.40
CA ASP A 199 6.23 -3.75 25.53
C ASP A 199 5.22 -3.72 24.37
N ARG A 200 5.43 -4.57 23.35
CA ARG A 200 4.68 -4.48 22.09
C ARG A 200 4.40 -5.82 21.46
N ILE A 201 3.31 -5.86 20.72
CA ILE A 201 2.84 -7.03 19.97
C ILE A 201 2.68 -6.62 18.50
N ILE A 202 3.22 -7.43 17.61
CA ILE A 202 2.96 -7.35 16.19
C ILE A 202 2.04 -8.52 15.85
N THR A 203 0.90 -8.22 15.25
CA THR A 203 -0.10 -9.23 14.87
C THR A 203 -0.19 -9.32 13.36
N PHE A 204 -0.29 -10.56 12.89
CA PHE A 204 -0.55 -10.90 11.50
C PHE A 204 -1.84 -11.71 11.46
N SER A 205 -2.86 -11.18 10.78
CA SER A 205 -4.16 -11.84 10.64
C SER A 205 -4.50 -12.06 9.17
N ILE A 206 -5.06 -13.22 8.82
CA ILE A 206 -5.44 -13.51 7.44
C ILE A 206 -6.94 -13.26 7.28
N LEU A 207 -7.28 -12.28 6.46
CA LEU A 207 -8.66 -11.97 6.08
C LEU A 207 -8.73 -11.73 4.57
N ASP A 208 -9.66 -12.38 3.89
CA ASP A 208 -9.85 -12.31 2.43
C ASP A 208 -8.57 -12.63 1.64
N ASN A 209 -7.82 -13.67 2.06
CA ASN A 209 -6.53 -14.08 1.49
C ASN A 209 -5.45 -12.98 1.53
N ARG A 210 -5.60 -11.98 2.41
CA ARG A 210 -4.66 -10.89 2.63
C ARG A 210 -4.17 -10.92 4.06
N ILE A 211 -2.92 -10.55 4.25
CA ILE A 211 -2.27 -10.52 5.56
C ILE A 211 -2.35 -9.09 6.11
N TRP A 212 -3.06 -8.93 7.21
CA TRP A 212 -3.22 -7.66 7.90
C TRP A 212 -2.10 -7.50 8.92
N PHE A 213 -1.35 -6.41 8.84
CA PHE A 213 -0.35 -6.05 9.82
C PHE A 213 -0.92 -5.03 10.81
N ARG A 214 -0.83 -5.32 12.11
CA ARG A 214 -1.15 -4.38 13.19
C ARG A 214 -0.09 -4.43 14.27
N HIS A 215 0.13 -3.29 14.92
CA HIS A 215 1.17 -3.10 15.92
C HIS A 215 0.57 -2.42 17.15
N TYR A 216 0.64 -3.12 18.28
CA TYR A 216 0.03 -2.76 19.55
C TYR A 216 1.08 -2.61 20.66
N GLN A 217 0.81 -1.71 21.59
CA GLN A 217 1.44 -1.56 22.89
C GLN A 217 0.71 -2.43 23.91
N ILE A 218 1.46 -3.03 24.83
CA ILE A 218 0.94 -3.66 26.05
C ILE A 218 0.85 -2.57 27.12
N LEU A 219 -0.36 -2.17 27.53
CA LEU A 219 -0.55 -1.09 28.50
C LEU A 219 -0.40 -1.57 29.95
N GLN A 220 -1.06 -2.68 30.26
CA GLN A 220 -1.17 -3.25 31.60
C GLN A 220 -1.00 -4.76 31.53
N GLU A 221 -0.64 -5.37 32.66
CA GLU A 221 -0.52 -6.83 32.79
C GLU A 221 -1.88 -7.53 32.56
N ASP A 222 -2.99 -6.81 32.73
CA ASP A 222 -4.37 -7.26 32.46
C ASP A 222 -4.68 -7.51 30.96
N GLY A 223 -3.72 -7.26 30.07
CA GLY A 223 -3.85 -7.56 28.63
C GLY A 223 -4.52 -6.45 27.81
N ALA A 224 -4.70 -5.26 28.37
CA ALA A 224 -5.15 -4.09 27.62
C ALA A 224 -4.14 -3.68 26.54
N LEU A 225 -4.59 -3.56 25.30
CA LEU A 225 -3.75 -3.21 24.14
C LEU A 225 -4.13 -1.83 23.59
N ALA A 226 -3.13 -0.96 23.40
CA ALA A 226 -3.30 0.28 22.66
C ALA A 226 -2.60 0.18 21.30
N GLU A 227 -3.25 0.61 20.23
CA GLU A 227 -2.60 0.55 18.92
C GLU A 227 -1.56 1.67 18.75
N ILE A 228 -0.46 1.38 18.06
CA ILE A 228 0.63 2.32 17.75
C ILE A 228 0.67 2.64 16.24
N GLY A 229 0.50 1.61 15.40
CA GLY A 229 0.77 1.67 13.95
C GLY A 229 2.23 1.33 13.60
N PRO A 230 2.60 1.25 12.31
CA PRO A 230 1.81 1.52 11.11
C PRO A 230 0.78 0.42 10.84
N ARG A 231 -0.25 0.75 10.04
CA ARG A 231 -1.21 -0.22 9.51
C ARG A 231 -0.92 -0.44 8.03
N PHE A 232 -0.86 -1.69 7.60
CA PHE A 232 -0.85 -2.00 6.18
C PHE A 232 -1.38 -3.41 5.96
N VAL A 233 -1.75 -3.70 4.72
CA VAL A 233 -2.23 -5.00 4.28
C VAL A 233 -1.28 -5.51 3.21
N LEU A 234 -0.83 -6.75 3.36
CA LEU A 234 0.01 -7.44 2.39
C LEU A 234 -0.88 -8.41 1.61
N ASN A 235 -0.97 -8.19 0.30
CA ASN A 235 -1.64 -9.09 -0.62
C ASN A 235 -0.56 -9.95 -1.32
N PRO A 236 -0.44 -11.26 -1.01
CA PRO A 236 0.58 -12.13 -1.59
C PRO A 236 0.41 -12.23 -3.12
N ILE A 237 1.51 -12.10 -3.86
CA ILE A 237 1.51 -12.18 -5.33
C ILE A 237 2.10 -13.51 -5.77
N LYS A 238 3.40 -13.70 -5.48
CA LYS A 238 4.20 -14.85 -5.88
C LYS A 238 5.26 -15.15 -4.83
N ILE A 239 5.59 -16.43 -4.68
CA ILE A 239 6.70 -16.92 -3.87
C ILE A 239 7.71 -17.57 -4.83
N PHE A 240 8.98 -17.26 -4.63
CA PHE A 240 10.10 -17.76 -5.43
C PHE A 240 11.01 -18.63 -4.58
N SER A 241 11.64 -19.61 -5.22
CA SER A 241 12.58 -20.52 -4.56
C SER A 241 13.86 -19.82 -4.11
N GLY A 242 14.38 -18.89 -4.92
CA GLY A 242 15.62 -18.15 -4.63
C GLY A 242 15.39 -16.76 -4.06
N SER A 243 16.49 -16.10 -3.71
CA SER A 243 16.49 -14.72 -3.24
C SER A 243 16.44 -13.73 -4.40
N PHE A 244 15.28 -13.11 -4.62
CA PHE A 244 14.98 -12.18 -5.73
C PHE A 244 15.15 -12.77 -7.15
N THR A 245 15.46 -14.06 -7.23
CA THR A 245 15.66 -14.85 -8.45
C THR A 245 15.08 -16.26 -8.24
N GLY A 246 15.00 -17.05 -9.30
CA GLY A 246 14.58 -18.46 -9.23
C GLY A 246 13.16 -18.71 -9.72
N ALA A 247 12.76 -19.98 -9.66
CA ALA A 247 11.46 -20.45 -10.13
C ALA A 247 10.34 -19.99 -9.18
N THR A 248 9.16 -19.74 -9.73
CA THR A 248 7.96 -19.46 -8.95
C THR A 248 7.45 -20.75 -8.32
N LEU A 249 7.47 -20.81 -6.99
CA LEU A 249 6.94 -21.95 -6.21
C LEU A 249 5.42 -21.87 -6.08
N TRP A 250 4.89 -20.66 -5.93
CA TRP A 250 3.47 -20.43 -5.76
C TRP A 250 3.08 -19.06 -6.33
N GLU A 251 1.89 -19.00 -6.91
CA GLU A 251 1.26 -17.80 -7.45
C GLU A 251 -0.16 -17.70 -6.94
N ASN A 252 -0.56 -16.50 -6.52
CA ASN A 252 -1.90 -16.25 -6.00
C ASN A 252 -2.90 -16.14 -7.16
N PRO A 253 -3.88 -17.07 -7.28
CA PRO A 253 -4.88 -17.01 -8.35
C PRO A 253 -5.86 -15.84 -8.19
N HIS A 254 -6.05 -15.32 -6.96
CA HIS A 254 -6.97 -14.22 -6.67
C HIS A 254 -6.32 -12.84 -6.84
N TYR A 255 -5.02 -12.79 -7.10
CA TYR A 255 -4.30 -11.53 -7.24
C TYR A 255 -4.59 -10.87 -8.60
N ILE A 256 -5.11 -9.65 -8.56
CA ILE A 256 -5.28 -8.80 -9.74
C ILE A 256 -4.32 -7.61 -9.63
N THR A 257 -3.54 -7.37 -10.68
CA THR A 257 -2.64 -6.21 -10.68
C THR A 257 -3.45 -4.89 -10.60
N PRO A 258 -3.00 -3.88 -9.84
CA PRO A 258 -3.67 -2.58 -9.78
C PRO A 258 -3.83 -1.92 -11.15
N SER A 259 -2.91 -2.18 -12.09
CA SER A 259 -3.04 -1.76 -13.49
C SER A 259 -4.22 -2.42 -14.20
N ALA A 260 -4.35 -3.74 -14.09
CA ALA A 260 -5.46 -4.48 -14.71
C ALA A 260 -6.81 -4.06 -14.08
N TYR A 261 -6.86 -3.93 -12.75
CA TYR A 261 -8.07 -3.45 -12.06
C TYR A 261 -8.49 -2.06 -12.55
N ARG A 262 -7.56 -1.10 -12.65
CA ARG A 262 -7.85 0.23 -13.20
C ARG A 262 -8.25 0.18 -14.69
N GLN A 263 -7.70 -0.74 -15.47
CA GLN A 263 -8.08 -0.92 -16.86
C GLN A 263 -9.52 -1.45 -16.98
N GLN A 264 -9.92 -2.42 -16.16
CA GLN A 264 -11.29 -2.92 -16.09
C GLN A 264 -12.27 -1.79 -15.71
N LEU A 265 -11.96 -1.00 -14.68
CA LEU A 265 -12.79 0.16 -14.30
C LEU A 265 -12.92 1.18 -15.43
N LYS A 266 -11.84 1.43 -16.17
CA LYS A 266 -11.87 2.33 -17.35
C LYS A 266 -12.68 1.74 -18.50
N ALA A 267 -12.62 0.44 -18.74
CA ALA A 267 -13.41 -0.24 -19.76
C ALA A 267 -14.91 -0.14 -19.45
N VAL A 268 -15.30 -0.41 -18.19
CA VAL A 268 -16.69 -0.25 -17.70
C VAL A 268 -17.15 1.20 -17.79
N ALA A 269 -16.27 2.17 -17.50
CA ALA A 269 -16.58 3.59 -17.68
C ALA A 269 -16.73 3.97 -19.16
N GLY A 270 -15.96 3.35 -20.06
CA GLY A 270 -15.99 3.57 -21.50
C GLY A 270 -17.27 3.04 -22.17
N THR A 271 -17.83 1.94 -21.70
CA THR A 271 -19.06 1.35 -22.26
C THR A 271 -20.32 2.17 -21.95
N LYS A 272 -20.27 3.13 -21.01
CA LYS A 272 -21.42 3.99 -20.66
C LYS A 272 -22.06 4.67 -21.87
N TYR A 273 -21.27 5.16 -22.82
CA TYR A 273 -21.81 5.80 -24.03
C TYR A 273 -22.52 4.78 -24.94
N LEU A 274 -21.91 3.62 -25.16
CA LEU A 274 -22.50 2.54 -25.95
C LEU A 274 -23.79 2.04 -25.30
N ASN A 275 -23.80 1.84 -23.99
CA ASN A 275 -24.98 1.44 -23.23
C ASN A 275 -26.11 2.47 -23.39
N ARG A 276 -25.79 3.77 -23.39
CA ARG A 276 -26.80 4.83 -23.63
C ARG A 276 -27.38 4.78 -25.04
N GLN A 277 -26.55 4.52 -26.05
CA GLN A 277 -27.03 4.36 -27.43
C GLN A 277 -27.88 3.10 -27.58
N GLN A 278 -27.42 1.97 -27.02
CA GLN A 278 -28.16 0.71 -27.01
C GLN A 278 -29.49 0.84 -26.27
N GLN A 279 -29.54 1.52 -25.13
CA GLN A 279 -30.79 1.82 -24.42
C GLN A 279 -31.73 2.68 -25.27
N LYS A 280 -31.21 3.67 -26.01
CA LYS A 280 -32.02 4.49 -26.92
C LYS A 280 -32.58 3.68 -28.08
N ILE A 281 -31.76 2.81 -28.68
CA ILE A 281 -32.17 1.90 -29.76
C ILE A 281 -33.21 0.91 -29.23
N LYS A 282 -32.97 0.30 -28.06
CA LYS A 282 -33.90 -0.62 -27.41
C LYS A 282 -35.23 0.06 -27.09
N TYR A 283 -35.19 1.29 -26.58
CA TYR A 283 -36.40 2.09 -26.37
C TYR A 283 -37.14 2.33 -27.67
N MET A 284 -36.47 2.76 -28.73
CA MET A 284 -37.10 2.97 -30.05
C MET A 284 -37.71 1.68 -30.61
N ALA A 285 -37.05 0.54 -30.42
CA ALA A 285 -37.55 -0.76 -30.88
C ALA A 285 -38.69 -1.33 -30.02
N THR A 286 -38.73 -1.01 -28.72
CA THR A 286 -39.76 -1.51 -27.78
C THR A 286 -40.90 -0.51 -27.59
N ALA A 287 -40.73 0.74 -28.05
CA ALA A 287 -41.75 1.77 -27.93
C ALA A 287 -43.00 1.29 -28.67
N PRO A 288 -44.14 1.15 -27.98
CA PRO A 288 -45.37 0.78 -28.64
C PRO A 288 -45.77 1.90 -29.60
N GLU A 289 -46.23 1.55 -30.80
CA GLU A 289 -46.74 2.54 -31.78
C GLU A 289 -47.95 3.30 -31.21
N VAL A 290 -48.77 2.61 -30.41
CA VAL A 290 -49.94 3.18 -29.77
C VAL A 290 -49.76 3.11 -28.25
N THR A 291 -49.76 4.27 -27.60
CA THR A 291 -49.49 4.37 -26.14
C THR A 291 -50.62 3.78 -25.29
N TYR A 292 -51.85 3.88 -25.79
CA TYR A 292 -53.07 3.33 -25.22
C TYR A 292 -53.94 2.82 -26.37
N LYS A 293 -54.68 1.72 -26.19
CA LYS A 293 -55.69 1.33 -27.17
C LYS A 293 -56.80 2.39 -27.13
N SER A 294 -57.03 3.10 -28.23
CA SER A 294 -58.14 4.04 -28.34
C SER A 294 -59.46 3.29 -28.11
N LEU A 295 -60.36 3.89 -27.35
CA LEU A 295 -61.73 3.40 -27.27
C LEU A 295 -62.45 3.81 -28.56
N PRO A 296 -63.46 3.04 -29.05
CA PRO A 296 -64.23 3.41 -30.23
C PRO A 296 -64.88 4.81 -30.14
N GLU A 297 -65.14 5.30 -28.92
CA GLU A 297 -65.71 6.62 -28.65
C GLU A 297 -64.70 7.78 -28.85
N ASP A 298 -63.39 7.50 -28.83
CA ASP A 298 -62.34 8.52 -29.02
C ASP A 298 -62.30 9.03 -30.47
N GLU A 299 -62.77 8.22 -31.44
CA GLU A 299 -62.88 8.60 -32.87
C GLU A 299 -63.86 9.77 -33.10
N VAL A 300 -64.78 10.02 -32.16
CA VAL A 300 -65.72 11.16 -32.20
C VAL A 300 -64.99 12.50 -32.05
N PHE A 301 -63.85 12.51 -31.36
CA PHE A 301 -63.10 13.72 -31.04
C PHE A 301 -61.89 13.96 -31.96
N GLU A 302 -61.58 13.02 -32.87
CA GLU A 302 -60.54 13.21 -33.89
C GLU A 302 -61.10 13.96 -35.11
N GLY A 303 -60.79 15.25 -35.24
CA GLY A 303 -61.24 16.11 -36.34
C GLY A 303 -61.88 17.42 -35.86
N GLU A 304 -62.52 18.17 -36.76
CA GLU A 304 -63.37 19.30 -36.35
C GLU A 304 -64.68 18.75 -35.76
N THR A 305 -64.85 18.89 -34.45
CA THR A 305 -65.98 18.28 -33.71
C THR A 305 -67.35 18.75 -34.21
N LEU A 306 -67.42 19.91 -34.86
CA LEU A 306 -68.65 20.50 -35.40
C LEU A 306 -69.12 19.81 -36.69
N THR A 307 -68.20 19.41 -37.57
CA THR A 307 -68.56 18.78 -38.85
C THR A 307 -69.02 17.34 -38.65
N LYS A 308 -68.34 16.57 -37.78
CA LYS A 308 -68.79 15.21 -37.39
C LYS A 308 -70.12 15.20 -36.63
N ALA A 309 -70.36 16.19 -35.77
CA ALA A 309 -71.64 16.32 -35.08
C ALA A 309 -72.79 16.63 -36.05
N ALA A 310 -72.54 17.48 -37.06
CA ALA A 310 -73.50 17.78 -38.12
C ALA A 310 -73.82 16.54 -38.98
N GLU A 311 -72.81 15.74 -39.34
CA GLU A 311 -72.99 14.48 -40.08
C GLU A 311 -73.81 13.44 -39.30
N LEU A 312 -73.62 13.32 -37.98
CA LEU A 312 -74.35 12.37 -37.11
C LEU A 312 -75.80 12.79 -36.83
N THR A 313 -76.09 14.10 -36.80
CA THR A 313 -77.42 14.64 -36.46
C THR A 313 -78.26 15.01 -37.68
N GLY A 314 -77.67 15.05 -38.88
CA GLY A 314 -78.37 15.39 -40.13
C GLY A 314 -78.85 16.85 -40.20
N MET A 315 -78.32 17.72 -39.34
CA MET A 315 -78.64 19.14 -39.30
C MET A 315 -77.43 19.96 -39.78
N GLU A 316 -77.64 20.85 -40.75
CA GLU A 316 -76.66 21.85 -41.15
C GLU A 316 -76.46 22.85 -40.00
N ILE A 317 -75.24 22.94 -39.48
CA ILE A 317 -74.87 23.93 -38.46
C ILE A 317 -74.27 25.13 -39.20
N GLU A 318 -74.93 26.29 -39.14
CA GLU A 318 -74.42 27.54 -39.69
C GLU A 318 -73.12 27.95 -38.98
N THR A 319 -72.01 27.96 -39.72
CA THR A 319 -70.70 28.36 -39.23
C THR A 319 -70.51 29.87 -39.30
N GLU A 320 -71.39 30.65 -38.69
CA GLU A 320 -71.16 32.08 -38.53
C GLU A 320 -70.70 32.37 -37.09
N GLY A 321 -69.38 32.55 -36.91
CA GLY A 321 -68.87 33.30 -35.76
C GLY A 321 -67.87 32.63 -34.80
N MET A 322 -67.09 31.61 -35.17
CA MET A 322 -65.97 31.18 -34.33
C MET A 322 -64.63 31.79 -34.77
N GLN A 323 -64.25 32.85 -34.05
CA GLN A 323 -62.92 33.46 -34.09
C GLN A 323 -61.83 32.41 -33.87
N GLN A 324 -60.75 32.51 -34.66
CA GLN A 324 -59.54 31.71 -34.58
C GLN A 324 -59.06 31.56 -33.13
N LYS A 325 -59.25 30.38 -32.53
CA LYS A 325 -58.51 30.01 -31.31
C LYS A 325 -57.03 29.92 -31.66
N LYS A 326 -56.27 30.95 -31.27
CA LYS A 326 -54.81 30.94 -31.33
C LYS A 326 -54.28 29.66 -30.69
N GLN A 327 -53.61 28.83 -31.48
CA GLN A 327 -52.82 27.72 -30.98
C GLN A 327 -51.79 28.26 -29.99
N PHE A 328 -52.00 28.01 -28.69
CA PHE A 328 -50.96 28.24 -27.69
C PHE A 328 -49.87 27.20 -27.90
N THR A 329 -48.88 27.53 -28.73
CA THR A 329 -47.66 26.73 -28.84
C THR A 329 -46.85 26.88 -27.56
N PHE A 330 -46.89 25.86 -26.70
CA PHE A 330 -45.98 25.78 -25.57
C PHE A 330 -44.55 25.54 -26.11
N LYS A 331 -43.76 26.61 -26.24
CA LYS A 331 -42.33 26.51 -26.53
C LYS A 331 -41.66 25.76 -25.38
N LYS A 332 -41.37 24.47 -25.55
CA LYS A 332 -40.44 23.74 -24.67
C LYS A 332 -39.12 24.54 -24.62
N LYS A 333 -38.77 25.08 -23.44
CA LYS A 333 -37.46 25.69 -23.20
C LYS A 333 -36.38 24.70 -23.63
N LYS A 334 -35.69 24.98 -24.73
CA LYS A 334 -34.46 24.28 -25.10
C LYS A 334 -33.47 24.52 -23.95
N ARG A 335 -33.24 23.51 -23.10
CA ARG A 335 -32.08 23.52 -22.20
C ARG A 335 -30.85 23.70 -23.08
N ALA A 336 -30.10 24.77 -22.83
CA ALA A 336 -28.85 25.08 -23.51
C ALA A 336 -27.81 23.99 -23.18
N GLY A 337 -27.85 22.88 -23.91
CA GLY A 337 -26.73 21.96 -23.98
C GLY A 337 -25.63 22.61 -24.80
N LYS A 338 -24.52 22.98 -24.16
CA LYS A 338 -23.28 23.39 -24.85
C LYS A 338 -22.94 22.36 -25.93
N LYS A 339 -23.09 22.74 -27.20
CA LYS A 339 -22.57 21.96 -28.33
C LYS A 339 -21.05 22.10 -28.31
N PHE A 340 -20.36 21.06 -27.87
CA PHE A 340 -18.92 20.94 -28.12
C PHE A 340 -18.72 20.57 -29.59
N THR A 341 -18.23 21.51 -30.39
CA THR A 341 -17.73 21.23 -31.73
C THR A 341 -16.40 20.49 -31.61
N LYS A 342 -16.41 19.16 -31.82
CA LYS A 342 -15.16 18.43 -32.06
C LYS A 342 -14.70 18.77 -33.47
N LYS A 343 -13.63 19.55 -33.61
CA LYS A 343 -12.88 19.65 -34.86
C LYS A 343 -12.33 18.25 -35.19
N PRO A 344 -12.56 17.70 -36.40
CA PRO A 344 -11.88 16.49 -36.82
C PRO A 344 -10.37 16.78 -36.95
N LYS A 345 -9.54 15.96 -36.33
CA LYS A 345 -8.10 15.95 -36.57
C LYS A 345 -7.86 15.41 -37.97
N ALA A 346 -7.20 16.19 -38.83
CA ALA A 346 -6.68 15.70 -40.10
C ALA A 346 -5.73 14.54 -39.85
N ILE A 347 -5.93 13.44 -40.58
CA ILE A 347 -5.02 12.30 -40.63
C ILE A 347 -3.90 12.72 -41.61
N PRO A 348 -2.62 12.70 -41.20
CA PRO A 348 -1.53 12.90 -42.15
C PRO A 348 -1.41 11.65 -43.03
N THR A 349 -1.48 11.87 -44.34
CA THR A 349 -1.05 10.94 -45.38
C THR A 349 0.45 10.69 -45.32
#